data_AF-A0A1Q3C4H5-F1
#
_entry.id   AF-A0A1Q3C4H5-F1
#
_cell.length_a   1.000
_cell.length_b   1.000
_cell.length_c   1.000
_cell.angle_alpha   90.00
_cell.angle_beta   90.00
_cell.angle_gamma   90.00
#
_symmetry.space_group_name_H-M   'P 1'
#
loop_
_entity.id
_entity.type
_entity.pdbx_description
1 polymer ?
#
loop_
_entity_poly.entity_id
_entity_poly.type
_entity_poly.pdbx_seq_one_letter_code
_entity_poly.pdbx_strand_id
1 'polypeptide(L)'
;LSSTIKGQRIFLNNRILPSILHIPHNGIYTFEYKKWPEVEGFHPNNILSILYPNDPNIHPNMALCTNKLSVDHRLLHHLIVHQFLPTGGGYAKLTRMQAFLMWCIISNIEFCYPVLMLHTMV
;
A
#
# COMPACT_ATOMS: atom_id res chain seq x y z
N LEU A 1 16.05 -1.88 9.57
CA LEU A 1 16.32 -3.23 10.13
C LEU A 1 17.81 -3.53 10.03
N SER A 2 18.42 -4.27 10.97
CA SER A 2 19.82 -4.71 10.83
C SER A 2 20.00 -6.13 11.34
N SER A 3 20.86 -6.91 10.69
CA SER A 3 21.24 -8.27 11.10
C SER A 3 22.76 -8.44 11.03
N THR A 4 23.30 -9.43 11.73
CA THR A 4 24.73 -9.74 11.72
C THR A 4 24.94 -11.15 11.18
N ILE A 5 25.68 -11.28 10.09
CA ILE A 5 26.02 -12.57 9.46
C ILE A 5 27.54 -12.71 9.47
N LYS A 6 28.07 -13.78 10.08
CA LYS A 6 29.52 -14.05 10.16
C LYS A 6 30.35 -12.85 10.66
N GLY A 7 29.83 -12.10 11.63
CA GLY A 7 30.50 -10.92 12.19
C GLY A 7 30.35 -9.63 11.37
N GLN A 8 29.74 -9.69 10.18
CA GLN A 8 29.46 -8.51 9.37
C GLN A 8 28.03 -8.01 9.59
N ARG A 9 27.89 -6.73 9.89
CA ARG A 9 26.58 -6.08 10.10
C ARG A 9 26.00 -5.63 8.77
N ILE A 10 24.79 -6.07 8.48
CA ILE A 10 24.03 -5.71 7.29
C ILE A 10 22.87 -4.82 7.71
N PHE A 11 22.73 -3.68 7.05
CA PHE A 11 21.61 -2.76 7.24
C PHE A 11 20.61 -2.92 6.10
N LEU A 12 19.35 -3.14 6.45
CA LEU A 12 18.22 -3.12 5.53
C LEU A 12 17.47 -1.80 5.74
N ASN A 13 17.58 -0.92 4.76
CA ASN A 13 16.87 0.34 4.65
C ASN A 13 16.41 0.55 3.20
N ASN A 14 15.67 1.63 2.95
CA ASN A 14 15.07 1.91 1.64
C ASN A 14 16.11 2.08 0.51
N ARG A 15 17.38 2.38 0.81
CA ARG A 15 18.44 2.52 -0.20
C ARG A 15 19.18 1.20 -0.46
N ILE A 16 19.43 0.44 0.60
CA ILE A 16 20.23 -0.79 0.54
C ILE A 16 19.40 -1.97 0.01
N LEU A 17 18.14 -2.09 0.43
CA LEU A 17 17.29 -3.21 0.03
C LEU A 17 17.11 -3.32 -1.51
N PRO A 18 16.78 -2.24 -2.25
CA PRO A 18 16.67 -2.31 -3.71
C PRO A 18 17.99 -2.73 -4.37
N SER A 19 19.12 -2.27 -3.83
CA SER A 19 20.46 -2.59 -4.34
C SER A 19 20.79 -4.09 -4.19
N ILE A 20 20.36 -4.71 -3.08
CA ILE A 20 20.53 -6.16 -2.84
C ILE A 20 19.65 -6.99 -3.78
N LEU A 21 18.40 -6.55 -3.99
CA LEU A 21 17.42 -7.28 -4.78
C LEU A 21 17.53 -7.04 -6.29
N HIS A 22 18.38 -6.10 -6.71
CA HIS A 22 18.49 -5.64 -8.10
C HIS A 22 17.14 -5.19 -8.70
N ILE A 23 16.36 -4.44 -7.92
CA ILE A 23 15.05 -3.90 -8.35
C ILE A 23 15.05 -2.36 -8.35
N PRO A 24 14.18 -1.73 -9.16
CA PRO A 24 14.07 -0.27 -9.19
C PRO A 24 13.70 0.34 -7.82
N HIS A 25 14.21 1.54 -7.56
CA HIS A 25 13.90 2.35 -6.37
C HIS A 25 13.28 3.68 -6.81
N ASN A 26 12.17 3.56 -7.54
CA ASN A 26 11.49 4.66 -8.23
C ASN A 26 10.03 4.76 -7.75
N GLY A 27 9.36 5.86 -8.09
CA GLY A 27 7.95 6.06 -7.78
C GLY A 27 7.68 6.54 -6.34
N ILE A 28 6.41 6.54 -5.95
CA ILE A 28 5.97 7.06 -4.65
C ILE A 28 6.49 6.18 -3.51
N TYR A 29 7.06 6.82 -2.49
CA TYR A 29 7.66 6.15 -1.31
C TYR A 29 6.91 6.41 0.00
N THR A 30 5.83 7.19 -0.01
CA THR A 30 5.04 7.51 1.18
C THR A 30 3.92 6.49 1.38
N PHE A 31 4.06 5.64 2.39
CA PHE A 31 3.02 4.69 2.76
C PHE A 31 2.66 4.85 4.24
N GLU A 32 1.44 5.32 4.49
CA GLU A 32 0.92 5.55 5.85
C GLU A 32 -0.26 4.63 6.16
N TYR A 33 -0.24 4.02 7.35
CA TYR A 33 -1.26 3.05 7.75
C TYR A 33 -2.62 3.72 8.07
N LYS A 34 -2.58 4.83 8.83
CA LYS A 34 -3.78 5.47 9.41
C LYS A 34 -4.25 6.69 8.64
N LYS A 35 -3.33 7.43 8.02
CA LYS A 35 -3.63 8.66 7.29
C LYS A 35 -3.50 8.42 5.80
N TRP A 36 -4.08 9.35 5.04
CA TRP A 36 -3.84 9.43 3.61
C TRP A 36 -2.40 9.90 3.36
N PRO A 37 -1.72 9.37 2.34
CA PRO A 37 -0.38 9.83 2.00
C PRO A 37 -0.44 11.26 1.47
N GLU A 38 0.54 12.07 1.86
CA GLU A 38 0.70 13.45 1.39
C GLU A 38 1.66 13.46 0.20
N VAL A 39 1.11 13.24 -0.99
CA VAL A 39 1.87 13.20 -2.26
C VAL A 39 1.35 14.29 -3.19
N GLU A 40 2.25 14.91 -3.95
CA GLU A 40 1.88 15.91 -4.95
C GLU A 40 0.88 15.33 -5.96
N GLY A 41 -0.21 16.07 -6.21
CA GLY A 41 -1.28 15.64 -7.12
C GLY A 41 -2.22 14.56 -6.58
N PHE A 42 -2.00 14.05 -5.37
CA PHE A 42 -2.88 13.07 -4.75
C PHE A 42 -3.99 13.74 -3.92
N HIS A 43 -5.23 13.29 -4.12
CA HIS A 43 -6.36 13.65 -3.27
C HIS A 43 -7.17 12.39 -2.92
N PRO A 44 -7.58 12.19 -1.66
CA PRO A 44 -8.36 11.02 -1.22
C PRO A 44 -9.60 10.71 -2.08
N ASN A 45 -10.28 11.75 -2.56
CA ASN A 45 -11.46 11.58 -3.42
C ASN A 45 -11.17 10.83 -4.73
N ASN A 46 -9.93 10.85 -5.22
CA ASN A 46 -9.54 10.08 -6.42
C ASN A 46 -9.64 8.57 -6.18
N ILE A 47 -9.33 8.13 -4.96
CA ILE A 47 -9.50 6.73 -4.56
C ILE A 47 -10.98 6.42 -4.39
N LEU A 48 -11.71 7.31 -3.71
CA LEU A 48 -13.11 7.08 -3.41
C LEU A 48 -13.97 7.01 -4.67
N SER A 49 -13.71 7.86 -5.67
CA SER A 49 -14.43 7.83 -6.94
C SER A 49 -14.19 6.55 -7.74
N ILE A 50 -13.01 5.94 -7.62
CA ILE A 50 -12.68 4.68 -8.29
C ILE A 50 -13.26 3.49 -7.52
N LEU A 51 -13.07 3.45 -6.20
CA LEU A 51 -13.46 2.30 -5.37
C LEU A 51 -14.96 2.26 -5.06
N TYR A 52 -15.61 3.43 -4.96
CA TYR A 52 -17.01 3.59 -4.55
C TYR A 52 -17.77 4.60 -5.45
N PRO A 53 -17.81 4.40 -6.78
CA PRO A 53 -18.30 5.39 -7.73
C PRO A 53 -19.77 5.82 -7.51
N ASN A 54 -20.58 4.99 -6.86
CA ASN A 54 -22.03 5.18 -6.73
C ASN A 54 -22.50 5.42 -5.28
N ASP A 55 -21.59 5.62 -4.33
CA ASP A 55 -21.97 5.88 -2.92
C ASP A 55 -21.91 7.38 -2.61
N PRO A 56 -23.05 8.10 -2.56
CA PRO A 56 -23.05 9.54 -2.32
C PRO A 56 -22.63 9.92 -0.89
N ASN A 57 -22.58 8.95 0.03
CA ASN A 57 -22.19 9.16 1.42
C ASN A 57 -20.70 8.89 1.65
N ILE A 58 -19.94 8.53 0.61
CA ILE A 58 -18.52 8.25 0.76
C ILE A 58 -17.73 9.55 1.00
N HIS A 59 -16.90 9.58 2.04
CA HIS A 59 -16.06 10.74 2.32
C HIS A 59 -14.69 10.35 2.86
N PRO A 60 -13.65 11.19 2.70
CA PRO A 60 -12.27 10.83 3.06
C PRO A 60 -12.03 10.40 4.49
N ASN A 61 -12.89 10.72 5.46
CA ASN A 61 -12.67 10.40 6.88
C ASN A 61 -13.42 9.15 7.37
N MET A 62 -14.26 8.52 6.54
CA MET A 62 -14.98 7.31 6.95
C MET A 62 -14.12 6.05 6.90
N ALA A 63 -14.60 5.00 7.57
CA ALA A 63 -14.07 3.65 7.40
C ALA A 63 -14.43 3.10 6.01
N LEU A 64 -13.44 2.57 5.30
CA LEU A 64 -13.61 1.96 4.00
C LEU A 64 -13.94 0.47 4.18
N CYS A 65 -15.06 0.01 3.62
CA CYS A 65 -15.53 -1.36 3.78
C CYS A 65 -15.41 -2.13 2.46
N THR A 66 -14.98 -3.39 2.53
CA THR A 66 -14.74 -4.23 1.33
C THR A 66 -16.03 -4.74 0.71
N ASN A 67 -17.13 -4.84 1.47
CA ASN A 67 -18.42 -5.30 0.98
C ASN A 67 -19.09 -4.37 -0.04
N LYS A 68 -18.68 -3.10 -0.08
CA LYS A 68 -19.16 -2.08 -1.03
C LYS A 68 -18.33 -2.01 -2.32
N LEU A 69 -17.21 -2.76 -2.40
CA LEU A 69 -16.36 -2.81 -3.58
C LEU A 69 -16.95 -3.71 -4.67
N SER A 70 -16.60 -3.44 -5.93
CA SER A 70 -16.83 -4.37 -7.04
C SER A 70 -16.12 -5.71 -6.79
N VAL A 71 -16.49 -6.75 -7.56
CA VAL A 71 -15.82 -8.07 -7.46
C VAL A 71 -14.32 -7.94 -7.75
N ASP A 72 -13.95 -7.24 -8.83
CA ASP A 72 -12.55 -7.11 -9.24
C ASP A 72 -11.72 -6.33 -8.22
N HIS A 73 -12.29 -5.27 -7.63
CA HIS A 73 -11.63 -4.54 -6.55
C HIS A 73 -11.47 -5.40 -5.27
N ARG A 74 -12.41 -6.29 -4.96
CA ARG A 74 -12.24 -7.24 -3.85
C ARG A 74 -11.14 -8.25 -4.12
N LEU A 75 -11.02 -8.75 -5.34
CA LEU A 75 -9.93 -9.64 -5.74
C LEU A 75 -8.57 -8.95 -5.63
N LEU A 76 -8.47 -7.69 -6.08
CA LEU A 76 -7.26 -6.89 -5.93
C LEU A 76 -6.92 -6.64 -4.45
N HIS A 77 -7.91 -6.27 -3.64
CA HIS A 77 -7.72 -6.10 -2.20
C HIS A 77 -7.20 -7.38 -1.56
N HIS A 78 -7.77 -8.54 -1.93
CA HIS A 78 -7.33 -9.84 -1.45
C HIS A 78 -5.87 -10.14 -1.83
N LEU A 79 -5.47 -9.87 -3.07
CA LEU A 79 -4.07 -9.99 -3.49
C LEU A 79 -3.15 -9.10 -2.66
N ILE A 80 -3.54 -7.84 -2.43
CA ILE A 80 -2.76 -6.89 -1.64
C ILE A 80 -2.59 -7.38 -0.20
N VAL A 81 -3.66 -7.77 0.48
CA VAL A 81 -3.61 -8.15 1.91
C VAL A 81 -2.96 -9.52 2.16
N HIS A 82 -2.75 -10.33 1.12
CA HIS A 82 -2.07 -11.62 1.25
C HIS A 82 -0.64 -11.63 0.73
N GLN A 83 -0.32 -10.80 -0.27
CA GLN A 83 0.99 -10.84 -0.93
C GLN A 83 1.84 -9.59 -0.69
N PHE A 84 1.21 -8.41 -0.62
CA PHE A 84 1.92 -7.13 -0.57
C PHE A 84 1.96 -6.51 0.82
N LEU A 85 0.85 -6.60 1.54
CA LEU A 85 0.65 -6.12 2.90
C LEU A 85 -0.05 -7.21 3.73
N PRO A 86 0.64 -8.33 4.05
CA PRO A 86 0.08 -9.37 4.90
C PRO A 86 -0.50 -8.78 6.19
N THR A 87 -1.80 -8.92 6.41
CA THR A 87 -2.46 -8.49 7.65
C THR A 87 -3.13 -9.67 8.33
N GLY A 88 -2.84 -9.88 9.63
CA GLY A 88 -3.47 -10.94 10.43
C GLY A 88 -4.89 -10.61 10.93
N GLY A 89 -5.42 -9.42 10.61
CA GLY A 89 -6.77 -8.98 10.98
C GLY A 89 -7.84 -9.40 9.98
N GLY A 90 -9.10 -9.09 10.28
CA GLY A 90 -10.22 -9.39 9.37
C GLY A 90 -10.23 -8.53 8.11
N TYR A 91 -10.71 -9.11 7.00
CA TYR A 91 -10.73 -8.49 5.65
C TYR A 91 -11.99 -7.66 5.35
N ALA A 92 -12.77 -7.30 6.37
CA ALA A 92 -14.01 -6.55 6.18
C ALA A 92 -13.78 -5.06 5.89
N LYS A 93 -12.59 -4.54 6.22
CA LYS A 93 -12.25 -3.12 6.10
C LYS A 93 -10.94 -2.95 5.33
N LEU A 94 -10.80 -1.80 4.67
CA LEU A 94 -9.56 -1.38 4.03
C LEU A 94 -8.84 -0.35 4.89
N THR A 95 -7.53 -0.50 5.02
CA THR A 95 -6.67 0.57 5.54
C THR A 95 -6.43 1.64 4.47
N ARG A 96 -5.97 2.83 4.87
CA ARG A 96 -5.61 3.89 3.90
C ARG A 96 -4.47 3.46 3.00
N MET A 97 -3.48 2.77 3.55
CA MET A 97 -2.36 2.19 2.82
C MET A 97 -2.83 1.18 1.76
N GLN A 98 -3.77 0.28 2.11
CA GLN A 98 -4.32 -0.70 1.16
C GLN A 98 -5.12 -0.01 0.06
N ALA A 99 -5.99 0.93 0.41
CA ALA A 99 -6.78 1.69 -0.57
C ALA A 99 -5.87 2.52 -1.51
N PHE A 100 -4.77 3.08 -0.98
CA PHE A 100 -3.77 3.78 -1.76
C PHE A 100 -3.03 2.85 -2.75
N LEU A 101 -2.61 1.67 -2.32
CA LEU A 101 -1.99 0.69 -3.22
C LEU A 101 -2.95 0.22 -4.32
N MET A 102 -4.22 0.00 -3.99
CA MET A 102 -5.24 -0.33 -4.99
C MET A 102 -5.34 0.78 -6.03
N TRP A 103 -5.38 2.04 -5.60
CA TRP A 103 -5.40 3.19 -6.50
C TRP A 103 -4.14 3.23 -7.39
N CYS A 104 -2.95 3.05 -6.83
CA CYS A 104 -1.72 3.02 -7.63
C CYS A 104 -1.77 1.93 -8.71
N ILE A 105 -2.24 0.72 -8.37
CA ILE A 105 -2.34 -0.39 -9.33
C ILE A 105 -3.39 -0.11 -10.40
N ILE A 106 -4.59 0.34 -10.01
CA ILE A 106 -5.69 0.62 -10.95
C ILE A 106 -5.34 1.79 -11.88
N SER A 107 -4.68 2.82 -11.36
CA SER A 107 -4.30 4.02 -12.11
C SER A 107 -2.92 3.93 -12.76
N ASN A 108 -2.24 2.76 -12.70
CA ASN A 108 -0.87 2.57 -13.20
C ASN A 108 0.14 3.62 -12.69
N ILE A 109 0.01 4.03 -11.43
CA ILE A 109 0.96 4.95 -10.78
C ILE A 109 2.11 4.12 -10.20
N GLU A 110 3.33 4.45 -10.60
CA GLU A 110 4.53 3.80 -10.08
C GLU A 110 4.71 4.07 -8.58
N PHE A 111 4.96 3.01 -7.82
CA PHE A 111 5.24 3.06 -6.39
C PHE A 111 6.47 2.23 -6.04
N CYS A 112 7.17 2.63 -4.99
CA CYS A 112 8.44 2.00 -4.61
C CYS A 112 8.21 0.70 -3.82
N TYR A 113 8.17 -0.42 -4.52
CA TYR A 113 7.99 -1.76 -3.93
C TYR A 113 9.00 -2.12 -2.82
N PRO A 114 10.32 -1.85 -2.94
CA PRO A 114 11.24 -2.13 -1.83
C PRO A 114 10.87 -1.39 -0.54
N VAL A 115 10.37 -0.15 -0.62
CA VAL A 115 9.91 0.59 0.56
C VAL A 115 8.68 -0.10 1.16
N LEU A 116 7.76 -0.56 0.31
CA LEU A 116 6.60 -1.35 0.76
C LEU A 116 7.02 -2.63 1.50
N MET A 117 8.01 -3.37 0.99
CA MET A 117 8.55 -4.57 1.66
C MET A 117 9.09 -4.25 3.06
N LEU A 118 9.78 -3.12 3.23
CA LEU A 118 10.29 -2.73 4.55
C LEU A 118 9.18 -2.48 5.57
N HIS A 119 7.98 -2.08 5.13
CA HIS A 119 6.82 -1.94 6.00
C HIS A 119 6.24 -3.29 6.46
N THR A 120 6.48 -4.39 5.74
CA THR A 120 5.97 -5.72 6.09
C THR A 120 6.99 -6.64 6.75
N MET A 121 8.28 -6.30 6.69
CA MET A 121 9.38 -7.11 7.25
C MET A 121 9.62 -6.92 8.76
N VAL A 122 8.57 -6.60 9.54
CA VAL A 122 8.65 -6.40 11.01
C VAL A 122 7.86 -7.48 11.74
#